data_AF-A0A7G1Q9Y5-F1
#
_entry.id   AF-A0A7G1Q9Y5-F1
#
_cell.length_a   1.000
_cell.length_b   1.000
_cell.length_c   1.000
_cell.angle_alpha   90.00
_cell.angle_beta   90.00
_cell.angle_gamma   90.00
#
_symmetry.space_group_name_H-M   'P 1'
#
loop_
_entity.id
_entity.type
_entity.pdbx_description
1 polymer ?
#
loop_
_entity_poly.entity_id
_entity_poly.type
_entity_poly.pdbx_seq_one_letter_code
_entity_poly.pdbx_strand_id
1 'polypeptide(L)'
;MKGKKKNLDFIFKLLRRNYKRSPLVLSLLIKIIPNLFTLEKRYPRLFFPLILLILGGLYGYELYARSQMIYMGIPKVLDKTSPYTWTRIFRNHGYIVGYSDLRGNPLWVSYLLKPVSENTPSYKRPPRFSSDWRNFYLTDHDSYTGSGYDRGHMAPNYAISHIYGQIGQLDTFKITNITPQTKNLNEKLWERLEEVGINHFAKQFGEVRVFTGPIFGDNPQRLKSSFLIQVPESFYKIYLVPPKEKGEIPKVLAFIMPQKVRGNEPLDRYLVSVDEVEEKTGFDFFHKLDDQIEQKLEAEINPNPWDLKSVSKLPSRY
;
A
#
# COMPACT_ATOMS: atom_id res chain seq x y z
N MET A 1 -17.20 18.46 39.28
CA MET A 1 -17.74 18.73 37.93
C MET A 1 -16.98 19.75 37.07
N LYS A 2 -16.09 20.61 37.61
CA LYS A 2 -15.33 21.61 36.81
C LYS A 2 -14.14 21.04 36.00
N GLY A 3 -13.57 19.89 36.40
CA GLY A 3 -12.41 19.29 35.71
C GLY A 3 -12.72 18.59 34.37
N LYS A 4 -13.88 17.94 34.23
CA LYS A 4 -14.29 17.26 32.99
C LYS A 4 -14.58 18.22 31.83
N LYS A 5 -15.07 19.44 32.10
CA LYS A 5 -15.32 20.48 31.08
C LYS A 5 -14.02 21.01 30.45
N LYS A 6 -12.96 21.20 31.24
CA LYS A 6 -11.66 21.68 30.75
C LYS A 6 -10.97 20.69 29.77
N ASN A 7 -11.11 19.39 30.00
CA ASN A 7 -10.56 18.37 29.10
C ASN A 7 -11.33 18.31 27.77
N LEU A 8 -12.65 18.49 27.80
CA LEU A 8 -13.46 18.53 26.58
C LEU A 8 -13.14 19.76 25.73
N ASP A 9 -13.01 20.94 26.36
CA ASP A 9 -12.63 22.17 25.65
C ASP A 9 -11.22 22.08 25.03
N PHE A 10 -10.28 21.41 25.69
CA PHE A 10 -8.94 21.15 25.14
C PHE A 10 -9.00 20.23 23.90
N ILE A 11 -9.78 19.16 23.97
CA ILE A 11 -10.01 18.24 22.83
C ILE A 11 -10.70 18.97 21.68
N PHE A 12 -11.72 19.80 21.95
CA PHE A 12 -12.38 20.62 20.92
C PHE A 12 -11.45 21.68 20.32
N LYS A 13 -10.51 22.24 21.10
CA LYS A 13 -9.49 23.18 20.60
C LYS A 13 -8.44 22.47 19.72
N LEU A 14 -8.07 21.24 20.06
CA LEU A 14 -7.19 20.39 19.25
C LEU A 14 -7.86 19.99 17.92
N LEU A 15 -9.13 19.59 17.97
CA LEU A 15 -9.95 19.24 16.81
C LEU A 15 -10.21 20.46 15.90
N ARG A 16 -10.45 21.66 16.48
CA ARG A 16 -10.59 22.91 15.73
C ARG A 16 -9.29 23.37 15.06
N ARG A 17 -8.13 23.08 15.64
CA ARG A 17 -6.83 23.43 15.04
C ARG A 17 -6.52 22.57 13.81
N ASN A 18 -7.03 21.34 13.78
CA ASN A 18 -6.97 20.41 12.62
C ASN A 18 -8.16 20.53 11.64
N TYR A 19 -9.14 21.39 11.95
CA TYR A 19 -10.40 21.56 11.19
C TYR A 19 -10.23 22.07 9.75
N LYS A 20 -9.15 22.82 9.46
CA LYS A 20 -8.92 23.36 8.11
C LYS A 20 -8.55 22.29 7.06
N ARG A 21 -8.39 21.00 7.44
CA ARG A 21 -7.94 19.93 6.53
C ARG A 21 -8.55 18.55 6.77
N SER A 22 -9.78 18.41 7.28
CA SER A 22 -10.39 17.08 7.50
C SER A 22 -11.62 16.81 6.61
N PRO A 23 -11.75 15.61 6.01
CA PRO A 23 -12.88 15.23 5.17
C PRO A 23 -14.19 15.03 5.97
N LEU A 24 -15.31 14.93 5.24
CA LEU A 24 -16.71 14.72 5.66
C LEU A 24 -16.97 13.89 6.94
N VAL A 25 -16.08 12.96 7.29
CA VAL A 25 -16.18 12.11 8.48
C VAL A 25 -16.07 12.91 9.79
N LEU A 26 -15.19 13.90 9.88
CA LEU A 26 -14.99 14.67 11.12
C LEU A 26 -16.16 15.62 11.39
N SER A 27 -16.78 16.17 10.35
CA SER A 27 -17.97 17.03 10.48
C SER A 27 -19.22 16.22 10.85
N LEU A 28 -19.33 14.97 10.38
CA LEU A 28 -20.39 14.04 10.77
C LEU A 28 -20.26 13.63 12.24
N LEU A 29 -19.04 13.30 12.70
CA LEU A 29 -18.77 12.94 14.10
C LEU A 29 -19.15 14.07 15.07
N ILE A 30 -18.81 15.32 14.76
CA ILE A 30 -19.15 16.48 15.59
C ILE A 30 -20.67 16.68 15.71
N LYS A 31 -21.46 16.34 14.68
CA LYS A 31 -22.93 16.42 14.72
C LYS A 31 -23.57 15.29 15.54
N ILE A 32 -22.92 14.13 15.62
CA ILE A 32 -23.46 12.94 16.31
C ILE A 32 -23.10 12.91 17.80
N ILE A 33 -21.93 13.45 18.18
CA ILE A 33 -21.42 13.44 19.57
C ILE A 33 -22.43 14.00 20.61
N PRO A 34 -23.14 15.13 20.39
CA PRO A 34 -24.12 15.63 21.35
C PRO A 34 -25.30 14.65 21.56
N ASN A 35 -25.71 13.97 20.49
CA ASN A 35 -26.80 12.99 20.54
C ASN A 35 -26.36 11.71 21.26
N LEU A 36 -25.10 11.29 21.11
CA LEU A 36 -24.51 10.16 21.84
C LEU A 36 -24.52 10.39 23.36
N PHE A 37 -24.11 11.57 23.84
CA PHE A 37 -24.16 11.90 25.27
C PHE A 37 -25.58 11.93 25.84
N THR A 38 -26.55 12.33 25.02
CA THR A 38 -27.96 12.35 25.40
C THR A 38 -28.51 10.92 25.48
N LEU A 39 -28.10 10.06 24.55
CA LEU A 39 -28.44 8.63 24.53
C LEU A 39 -27.84 7.88 25.74
N GLU A 40 -26.58 8.16 26.08
CA GLU A 40 -25.88 7.59 27.25
C GLU A 40 -26.63 7.89 28.55
N LYS A 41 -27.06 9.15 28.74
CA LYS A 41 -27.81 9.57 29.93
C LYS A 41 -29.21 8.96 29.98
N ARG A 42 -29.88 8.83 28.82
CA ARG A 42 -31.26 8.38 28.73
C ARG A 42 -31.39 6.85 28.81
N TYR A 43 -30.40 6.11 28.29
CA TYR A 43 -30.40 4.65 28.22
C TYR A 43 -29.01 4.06 28.55
N PRO A 44 -28.50 4.24 29.78
CA PRO A 44 -27.13 3.84 30.14
C PRO A 44 -26.90 2.32 30.01
N ARG A 45 -27.94 1.51 30.24
CA ARG A 45 -27.89 0.04 30.10
C ARG A 45 -27.83 -0.44 28.65
N LEU A 46 -28.31 0.35 27.69
CA LEU A 46 -28.33 0.01 26.26
C LEU A 46 -27.21 0.68 25.47
N PHE A 47 -26.66 1.78 25.99
CA PHE A 47 -25.61 2.55 25.31
C PHE A 47 -24.35 1.73 25.04
N PHE A 48 -23.78 1.08 26.06
CA PHE A 48 -22.56 0.28 25.88
C PHE A 48 -22.76 -0.93 24.95
N PRO A 49 -23.82 -1.74 25.09
CA PRO A 49 -24.12 -2.81 24.12
C PRO A 49 -24.28 -2.29 22.69
N LEU A 50 -24.97 -1.15 22.49
CA LEU A 50 -25.15 -0.57 21.16
C LEU A 50 -23.83 -0.10 20.56
N ILE A 51 -22.95 0.53 21.34
CA ILE A 51 -21.62 0.93 20.89
C ILE A 51 -20.77 -0.28 20.53
N LEU A 52 -20.78 -1.34 21.35
CA LEU A 52 -20.06 -2.59 21.04
C LEU A 52 -20.60 -3.23 19.76
N LEU A 53 -21.91 -3.21 19.54
CA LEU A 53 -22.54 -3.73 18.33
C LEU A 53 -22.13 -2.92 17.08
N ILE A 54 -22.10 -1.58 17.18
CA ILE A 54 -21.63 -0.72 16.10
C ILE A 54 -20.14 -0.97 15.81
N LEU A 55 -19.29 -1.01 16.84
CA LEU A 55 -17.87 -1.29 16.69
C LEU A 55 -17.62 -2.68 16.10
N GLY A 56 -18.36 -3.69 16.55
CA GLY A 56 -18.32 -5.04 16.01
C GLY A 56 -18.76 -5.10 14.54
N GLY A 57 -19.84 -4.39 14.18
CA GLY A 57 -20.30 -4.27 12.80
C GLY A 57 -19.29 -3.56 11.89
N LEU A 58 -18.70 -2.46 12.34
CA LEU A 58 -17.64 -1.75 11.63
C LEU A 58 -16.39 -2.61 11.47
N TYR A 59 -16.00 -3.35 12.51
CA TYR A 59 -14.88 -4.28 12.45
C TYR A 59 -15.14 -5.42 11.46
N GLY A 60 -16.33 -6.03 11.49
CA GLY A 60 -16.74 -7.06 10.54
C GLY A 60 -16.75 -6.56 9.10
N TYR A 61 -17.29 -5.36 8.86
CA TYR A 61 -17.25 -4.71 7.55
C TYR A 61 -15.82 -4.48 7.06
N GLU A 62 -14.92 -4.01 7.92
CA GLU A 62 -13.52 -3.82 7.56
C GLU A 62 -12.83 -5.15 7.20
N LEU A 63 -13.08 -6.22 7.95
CA LEU A 63 -12.54 -7.55 7.60
C LEU A 63 -13.04 -8.04 6.24
N TYR A 64 -14.34 -7.90 5.99
CA TYR A 64 -14.95 -8.23 4.69
C TYR A 64 -14.36 -7.39 3.55
N ALA A 65 -14.32 -6.07 3.69
CA ALA A 65 -13.80 -5.18 2.65
C ALA A 65 -12.33 -5.45 2.31
N ARG A 66 -11.48 -5.73 3.31
CA ARG A 66 -10.06 -6.08 3.11
C ARG A 66 -9.89 -7.33 2.26
N SER A 67 -10.71 -8.36 2.53
CA SER A 67 -10.65 -9.63 1.79
C SER A 67 -10.95 -9.49 0.31
N GLN A 68 -11.73 -8.47 -0.10
CA GLN A 68 -12.06 -8.23 -1.50
C GLN A 68 -10.92 -7.52 -2.27
N MET A 69 -10.07 -6.78 -1.55
CA MET A 69 -8.98 -6.00 -2.12
C MET A 69 -7.68 -6.78 -2.31
N ILE A 70 -7.60 -7.98 -1.74
CA ILE A 70 -6.39 -8.80 -1.75
C ILE A 70 -6.73 -10.18 -2.29
N TYR A 71 -5.96 -10.63 -3.27
CA TYR A 71 -6.15 -11.96 -3.82
C TYR A 71 -5.45 -13.01 -2.98
N MET A 72 -6.17 -14.09 -2.69
CA MET A 72 -5.69 -15.25 -1.94
C MET A 72 -5.09 -14.91 -0.56
N GLY A 73 -5.56 -13.82 0.06
CA GLY A 73 -5.31 -13.53 1.48
C GLY A 73 -4.26 -12.46 1.73
N ILE A 74 -4.32 -11.90 2.94
CA ILE A 74 -3.30 -10.98 3.43
C ILE A 74 -2.00 -11.77 3.58
N PRO A 75 -0.84 -11.29 3.11
CA PRO A 75 0.42 -12.00 3.24
C PRO A 75 0.66 -12.45 4.68
N LYS A 76 0.89 -13.74 4.88
CA LYS A 76 1.16 -14.33 6.19
C LYS A 76 2.61 -14.06 6.57
N VAL A 77 2.86 -13.88 7.84
CA VAL A 77 4.23 -13.80 8.35
C VAL A 77 4.77 -15.22 8.53
N LEU A 78 5.91 -15.51 7.91
CA LEU A 78 6.60 -16.80 8.04
C LEU A 78 7.17 -16.99 9.45
N ASP A 79 7.95 -16.01 9.93
CA ASP A 79 8.45 -15.99 11.32
C ASP A 79 7.64 -15.03 12.18
N LYS A 80 6.69 -15.58 12.95
CA LYS A 80 5.81 -14.82 13.87
C LYS A 80 6.56 -14.21 15.06
N THR A 81 7.80 -14.61 15.31
CA THR A 81 8.61 -14.07 16.40
C THR A 81 9.37 -12.82 15.98
N SER A 82 9.60 -12.63 14.68
CA SER A 82 10.25 -11.45 14.14
C SER A 82 9.37 -10.21 14.32
N PRO A 83 9.81 -9.19 15.09
CA PRO A 83 9.05 -7.94 15.19
C PRO A 83 9.06 -7.15 13.87
N TYR A 84 9.99 -7.45 12.98
CA TYR A 84 10.23 -6.67 11.77
C TYR A 84 9.28 -6.97 10.60
N THR A 85 8.52 -8.06 10.69
CA THR A 85 7.46 -8.47 9.74
C THR A 85 6.07 -8.10 10.25
N TRP A 86 5.97 -7.56 11.47
CA TRP A 86 4.69 -7.09 12.02
C TRP A 86 4.15 -5.90 11.21
N THR A 87 2.89 -6.00 10.81
CA THR A 87 2.22 -4.99 10.00
C THR A 87 0.88 -4.57 10.58
N ARG A 88 0.55 -3.30 10.37
CA ARG A 88 -0.80 -2.78 10.51
C ARG A 88 -1.42 -2.57 9.15
N ILE A 89 -2.68 -2.97 9.01
CA ILE A 89 -3.35 -2.96 7.72
C ILE A 89 -4.12 -1.65 7.54
N PHE A 90 -3.75 -0.89 6.52
CA PHE A 90 -4.38 0.37 6.14
C PHE A 90 -5.06 0.25 4.78
N ARG A 91 -6.39 0.38 4.78
CA ARG A 91 -7.20 0.43 3.56
C ARG A 91 -7.21 1.85 2.97
N ASN A 92 -7.01 1.95 1.66
CA ASN A 92 -7.09 3.21 0.91
C ASN A 92 -8.00 3.00 -0.31
N HIS A 93 -8.28 4.07 -1.05
CA HIS A 93 -9.01 3.97 -2.31
C HIS A 93 -8.09 3.40 -3.39
N GLY A 94 -8.40 2.17 -3.82
CA GLY A 94 -7.67 1.47 -4.88
C GLY A 94 -6.51 0.59 -4.42
N TYR A 95 -6.10 0.67 -3.16
CA TYR A 95 -5.00 -0.14 -2.64
C TYR A 95 -5.07 -0.35 -1.12
N ILE A 96 -4.31 -1.31 -0.65
CA ILE A 96 -4.17 -1.66 0.77
C ILE A 96 -2.69 -1.84 1.12
N VAL A 97 -2.34 -1.45 2.34
CA VAL A 97 -0.96 -1.40 2.82
C VAL A 97 -0.83 -2.21 4.10
N GLY A 98 0.18 -3.08 4.17
CA GLY A 98 0.72 -3.59 5.43
C GLY A 98 1.89 -2.70 5.88
N TYR A 99 1.66 -1.85 6.85
CA TYR A 99 2.63 -0.83 7.28
C TYR A 99 3.38 -1.26 8.53
N SER A 100 4.70 -1.08 8.54
CA SER A 100 5.54 -1.28 9.72
C SER A 100 5.90 0.06 10.34
N ASP A 101 5.33 0.33 11.50
CA ASP A 101 5.69 1.47 12.34
C ASP A 101 7.19 1.40 12.72
N LEU A 102 7.75 0.21 12.99
CA LEU A 102 9.16 0.02 13.35
C LEU A 102 10.14 0.41 12.24
N ARG A 103 9.76 0.16 10.98
CA ARG A 103 10.59 0.48 9.82
C ARG A 103 10.28 1.85 9.24
N GLY A 104 9.16 2.47 9.60
CA GLY A 104 8.67 3.72 8.99
C GLY A 104 8.35 3.56 7.50
N ASN A 105 7.95 2.36 7.07
CA ASN A 105 7.74 1.99 5.67
C ASN A 105 6.55 1.02 5.54
N PRO A 106 5.85 1.00 4.38
CA PRO A 106 5.07 -0.16 3.99
C PRO A 106 5.99 -1.39 3.86
N LEU A 107 5.55 -2.56 4.29
CA LEU A 107 6.24 -3.84 4.01
C LEU A 107 5.68 -4.51 2.77
N TRP A 108 4.38 -4.33 2.52
CA TRP A 108 3.71 -4.75 1.32
C TRP A 108 2.56 -3.81 1.00
N VAL A 109 2.27 -3.66 -0.28
CA VAL A 109 1.14 -2.92 -0.82
C VAL A 109 0.48 -3.77 -1.90
N SER A 110 -0.84 -3.90 -1.82
CA SER A 110 -1.64 -4.63 -2.82
C SER A 110 -2.59 -3.67 -3.53
N TYR A 111 -2.66 -3.79 -4.86
CA TYR A 111 -3.59 -3.03 -5.70
C TYR A 111 -3.97 -3.83 -6.95
N LEU A 112 -4.99 -3.34 -7.66
CA LEU A 112 -5.49 -3.92 -8.90
C LEU A 112 -5.26 -2.95 -10.05
N LEU A 113 -4.69 -3.46 -11.14
CA LEU A 113 -4.54 -2.77 -12.41
C LEU A 113 -5.63 -3.22 -13.37
N LYS A 114 -6.17 -2.26 -14.12
CA LYS A 114 -7.14 -2.45 -15.19
C LYS A 114 -6.75 -1.56 -16.38
N PRO A 115 -7.13 -1.90 -17.62
CA PRO A 115 -6.98 -1.01 -18.76
C PRO A 115 -7.58 0.36 -18.46
N VAL A 116 -6.80 1.40 -18.73
CA VAL A 116 -7.24 2.80 -18.61
C VAL A 116 -7.77 3.23 -19.97
N SER A 117 -8.97 3.83 -19.99
CA SER A 117 -9.55 4.36 -21.22
C SER A 117 -8.89 5.70 -21.59
N GLU A 118 -8.82 6.00 -22.88
CA GLU A 118 -8.18 7.23 -23.39
C GLU A 118 -8.83 8.52 -22.87
N ASN A 119 -10.13 8.47 -22.56
CA ASN A 119 -10.90 9.60 -22.04
C ASN A 119 -10.83 9.76 -20.50
N THR A 120 -9.96 9.00 -19.83
CA THR A 120 -9.85 9.06 -18.37
C THR A 120 -9.29 10.43 -17.94
N PRO A 121 -9.97 11.16 -17.04
CA PRO A 121 -9.50 12.45 -16.58
C PRO A 121 -8.12 12.35 -15.90
N SER A 122 -7.24 13.28 -16.25
CA SER A 122 -5.97 13.47 -15.55
C SER A 122 -6.14 14.54 -14.46
N TYR A 123 -5.73 14.21 -13.24
CA TYR A 123 -5.81 15.11 -12.09
C TYR A 123 -4.46 15.75 -11.80
N LYS A 124 -4.48 17.05 -11.44
CA LYS A 124 -3.26 17.77 -11.05
C LYS A 124 -2.60 17.08 -9.85
N ARG A 125 -1.36 16.63 -10.06
CA ARG A 125 -0.54 16.00 -9.03
C ARG A 125 -0.40 16.91 -7.80
N PRO A 126 -0.66 16.41 -6.58
CA PRO A 126 -0.38 17.15 -5.35
C PRO A 126 1.10 17.58 -5.27
N PRO A 127 1.39 18.82 -4.84
CA PRO A 127 2.76 19.32 -4.77
C PRO A 127 3.54 18.77 -3.57
N ARG A 128 2.84 18.25 -2.55
CA ARG A 128 3.43 17.73 -1.32
C ARG A 128 2.76 16.43 -0.92
N PHE A 129 3.53 15.62 -0.22
CA PHE A 129 3.06 14.40 0.43
C PHE A 129 2.40 14.77 1.77
N SER A 130 1.42 13.97 2.18
CA SER A 130 0.66 14.21 3.42
C SER A 130 1.00 13.17 4.48
N SER A 131 0.96 13.59 5.74
CA SER A 131 0.99 12.67 6.88
C SER A 131 -0.29 11.81 6.89
N ASP A 132 -0.18 10.58 7.36
CA ASP A 132 -1.32 9.69 7.56
C ASP A 132 -1.72 9.69 9.04
N TRP A 133 -2.97 10.00 9.35
CA TRP A 133 -3.48 10.02 10.74
C TRP A 133 -3.42 8.64 11.42
N ARG A 134 -3.31 7.56 10.64
CA ARG A 134 -3.17 6.20 11.16
C ARG A 134 -1.74 5.89 11.59
N ASN A 135 -0.75 6.59 11.04
CA ASN A 135 0.64 6.41 11.39
C ASN A 135 0.89 6.97 12.80
N PHE A 136 1.51 6.18 13.67
CA PHE A 136 1.80 6.64 15.04
C PHE A 136 2.94 7.65 15.08
N TYR A 137 3.80 7.63 14.07
CA TYR A 137 4.89 8.58 13.93
C TYR A 137 4.48 9.74 13.03
N LEU A 138 4.86 10.96 13.41
CA LEU A 138 4.61 12.18 12.65
C LEU A 138 5.56 12.32 11.44
N THR A 139 5.84 11.22 10.73
CA THR A 139 6.60 11.28 9.49
C THR A 139 5.75 11.97 8.42
N ASP A 140 6.37 12.91 7.73
CA ASP A 140 5.72 13.76 6.75
C ASP A 140 6.61 13.93 5.50
N HIS A 141 6.22 14.86 4.65
CA HIS A 141 7.00 15.22 3.47
C HIS A 141 8.45 15.57 3.80
N ASP A 142 8.68 16.37 4.84
CA ASP A 142 10.00 16.94 5.13
C ASP A 142 10.96 15.91 5.72
N SER A 143 10.42 14.80 6.24
CA SER A 143 11.20 13.64 6.71
C SER A 143 12.12 13.03 5.64
N TYR A 144 11.86 13.30 4.36
CA TYR A 144 12.67 12.85 3.20
C TYR A 144 13.51 13.98 2.58
N THR A 145 13.27 15.24 2.94
CA THR A 145 13.93 16.39 2.33
C THR A 145 15.42 16.39 2.67
N GLY A 146 16.28 16.53 1.66
CA GLY A 146 17.74 16.51 1.84
C GLY A 146 18.33 15.13 2.17
N SER A 147 17.53 14.06 2.10
CA SER A 147 17.99 12.70 2.43
C SER A 147 18.90 12.06 1.38
N GLY A 148 18.83 12.53 0.13
CA GLY A 148 19.46 11.89 -1.03
C GLY A 148 18.61 10.80 -1.69
N TYR A 149 17.40 10.52 -1.17
CA TYR A 149 16.43 9.59 -1.74
C TYR A 149 15.19 10.31 -2.23
N ASP A 150 14.59 9.75 -3.28
CA ASP A 150 13.26 10.13 -3.73
C ASP A 150 12.19 9.55 -2.80
N ARG A 151 11.01 10.18 -2.88
CA ARG A 151 9.78 9.69 -2.24
C ARG A 151 9.11 8.71 -3.19
N GLY A 152 9.63 7.48 -3.21
CA GLY A 152 9.18 6.39 -4.08
C GLY A 152 7.78 5.92 -3.69
N HIS A 153 6.88 5.82 -4.66
CA HIS A 153 5.53 5.30 -4.42
C HIS A 153 5.53 3.77 -4.47
N MET A 154 4.73 3.13 -3.61
CA MET A 154 4.45 1.70 -3.73
C MET A 154 3.21 1.44 -4.57
N ALA A 155 2.04 1.95 -4.16
CA ALA A 155 0.92 2.09 -5.07
C ALA A 155 1.17 3.30 -6.00
N PRO A 156 1.32 3.09 -7.31
CA PRO A 156 1.74 4.15 -8.22
C PRO A 156 0.65 5.18 -8.44
N ASN A 157 1.01 6.45 -8.29
CA ASN A 157 0.08 7.57 -8.48
C ASN A 157 -0.64 7.52 -9.83
N TYR A 158 0.08 7.24 -10.93
CA TYR A 158 -0.51 7.24 -12.28
C TYR A 158 -1.62 6.19 -12.41
N ALA A 159 -1.36 4.91 -12.12
CA ALA A 159 -2.38 3.87 -12.26
C ALA A 159 -3.55 4.10 -11.29
N ILE A 160 -3.26 4.42 -10.03
CA ILE A 160 -4.31 4.59 -9.02
C ILE A 160 -5.20 5.81 -9.32
N SER A 161 -4.63 6.92 -9.80
CA SER A 161 -5.43 8.12 -10.14
C SER A 161 -6.37 7.88 -11.31
N HIS A 162 -5.94 7.11 -12.31
CA HIS A 162 -6.73 6.83 -13.51
C HIS A 162 -7.81 5.77 -13.24
N ILE A 163 -7.52 4.76 -12.40
CA ILE A 163 -8.48 3.68 -12.11
C ILE A 163 -9.47 4.08 -10.99
N TYR A 164 -9.03 4.85 -9.99
CA TYR A 164 -9.80 5.12 -8.76
C TYR A 164 -10.05 6.61 -8.51
N GLY A 165 -9.72 7.47 -9.47
CA GLY A 165 -10.02 8.89 -9.44
C GLY A 165 -9.18 9.71 -8.46
N GLN A 166 -9.60 10.97 -8.25
CA GLN A 166 -8.87 11.94 -7.43
C GLN A 166 -8.68 11.50 -5.97
N ILE A 167 -9.64 10.76 -5.39
CA ILE A 167 -9.52 10.29 -4.00
C ILE A 167 -8.39 9.25 -3.90
N GLY A 168 -8.33 8.30 -4.84
CA GLY A 168 -7.22 7.35 -4.93
C GLY A 168 -5.88 8.06 -5.16
N GLN A 169 -5.87 9.10 -6.01
CA GLN A 169 -4.70 9.95 -6.20
C GLN A 169 -4.20 10.53 -4.88
N LEU A 170 -5.07 11.21 -4.13
CA LEU A 170 -4.69 11.83 -2.84
C LEU A 170 -4.20 10.80 -1.83
N ASP A 171 -4.80 9.61 -1.80
CA ASP A 171 -4.35 8.52 -0.94
C ASP A 171 -2.92 8.11 -1.27
N THR A 172 -2.54 8.00 -2.55
CA THR A 172 -1.16 7.60 -2.95
C THR A 172 -0.07 8.55 -2.45
N PHE A 173 -0.42 9.80 -2.11
CA PHE A 173 0.48 10.82 -1.56
C PHE A 173 0.62 10.77 -0.03
N LYS A 174 -0.04 9.83 0.65
CA LYS A 174 0.20 9.60 2.08
C LYS A 174 1.57 8.95 2.28
N ILE A 175 2.32 9.42 3.26
CA ILE A 175 3.67 8.89 3.58
C ILE A 175 3.67 7.38 3.89
N THR A 176 2.55 6.81 4.33
CA THR A 176 2.41 5.36 4.54
C THR A 176 2.48 4.52 3.25
N ASN A 177 2.40 5.15 2.07
CA ASN A 177 2.61 4.54 0.75
C ASN A 177 4.01 4.82 0.19
N ILE A 178 4.87 5.52 0.93
CA ILE A 178 6.14 6.06 0.45
C ILE A 178 7.31 5.35 1.12
N THR A 179 8.35 5.12 0.32
CA THR A 179 9.58 4.47 0.73
C THR A 179 10.79 5.14 0.07
N PRO A 180 11.96 5.18 0.72
CA PRO A 180 13.16 5.78 0.13
C PRO A 180 13.65 4.99 -1.09
N GLN A 181 13.64 5.61 -2.28
CA GLN A 181 14.19 5.02 -3.49
C GLN A 181 15.29 5.90 -4.07
N THR A 182 16.36 5.31 -4.61
CA THR A 182 17.36 6.08 -5.35
C THR A 182 16.75 6.63 -6.63
N LYS A 183 17.30 7.75 -7.12
CA LYS A 183 16.81 8.43 -8.32
C LYS A 183 16.76 7.53 -9.56
N ASN A 184 17.84 6.78 -9.84
CA ASN A 184 17.88 5.87 -10.99
C ASN A 184 16.92 4.67 -10.86
N LEU A 185 16.63 4.23 -9.64
CA LEU A 185 15.61 3.22 -9.43
C LEU A 185 14.22 3.83 -9.67
N ASN A 186 13.85 4.86 -8.90
CA ASN A 186 12.52 5.45 -8.89
C ASN A 186 12.11 6.06 -10.24
N GLU A 187 12.93 6.95 -10.80
CA GLU A 187 12.57 7.72 -12.00
C GLU A 187 12.77 6.94 -13.30
N LYS A 188 13.48 5.81 -13.27
CA LYS A 188 13.80 5.03 -14.47
C LYS A 188 13.32 3.60 -14.35
N LEU A 189 14.10 2.71 -13.73
CA LEU A 189 13.84 1.27 -13.81
C LEU A 189 12.47 0.89 -13.22
N TRP A 190 12.13 1.45 -12.06
CA TRP A 190 10.87 1.20 -11.37
C TRP A 190 9.67 1.80 -12.13
N GLU A 191 9.83 3.02 -12.62
CA GLU A 191 8.84 3.69 -13.47
C GLU A 191 8.54 2.89 -14.73
N ARG A 192 9.56 2.39 -15.42
CA ARG A 192 9.40 1.53 -16.61
C ARG A 192 8.60 0.27 -16.29
N LEU A 193 8.85 -0.36 -15.14
CA LEU A 193 8.10 -1.54 -14.71
C LEU A 193 6.62 -1.18 -14.41
N GLU A 194 6.37 -0.03 -13.78
CA GLU A 194 5.02 0.47 -13.52
C GLU A 194 4.26 0.76 -14.82
N GLU A 195 4.92 1.38 -15.79
CA GLU A 195 4.41 1.66 -17.12
C GLU A 195 4.05 0.39 -17.89
N VAL A 196 4.94 -0.60 -17.90
CA VAL A 196 4.66 -1.91 -18.49
C VAL A 196 3.46 -2.57 -17.80
N GLY A 197 3.38 -2.49 -16.48
CA GLY A 197 2.26 -3.03 -15.71
C GLY A 197 0.90 -2.48 -16.16
N ILE A 198 0.77 -1.17 -16.31
CA ILE A 198 -0.50 -0.54 -16.69
C ILE A 198 -0.77 -0.55 -18.19
N ASN A 199 0.25 -0.30 -19.02
CA ASN A 199 0.08 -0.09 -20.46
C ASN A 199 0.23 -1.37 -21.28
N HIS A 200 0.82 -2.43 -20.73
CA HIS A 200 0.99 -3.70 -21.42
C HIS A 200 0.24 -4.81 -20.69
N PHE A 201 0.62 -5.16 -19.46
CA PHE A 201 0.03 -6.29 -18.75
C PHE A 201 -1.47 -6.11 -18.50
N ALA A 202 -1.89 -4.95 -17.98
CA ALA A 202 -3.31 -4.71 -17.73
C ALA A 202 -4.13 -4.69 -19.03
N LYS A 203 -3.59 -4.16 -20.14
CA LYS A 203 -4.27 -4.20 -21.45
C LYS A 203 -4.40 -5.62 -22.01
N GLN A 204 -3.36 -6.43 -21.84
CA GLN A 204 -3.35 -7.81 -22.33
C GLN A 204 -4.30 -8.72 -21.54
N PHE A 205 -4.30 -8.60 -20.20
CA PHE A 205 -5.03 -9.53 -19.34
C PHE A 205 -6.37 -9.01 -18.83
N GLY A 206 -6.65 -7.71 -18.97
CA GLY A 206 -7.86 -7.04 -18.50
C GLY A 206 -7.85 -6.73 -16.99
N GLU A 207 -7.37 -7.65 -16.16
CA GLU A 207 -7.18 -7.43 -14.73
C GLU A 207 -5.86 -8.05 -14.27
N VAL A 208 -5.01 -7.25 -13.61
CA VAL A 208 -3.73 -7.71 -13.06
C VAL A 208 -3.65 -7.26 -11.61
N ARG A 209 -3.49 -8.21 -10.71
CA ARG A 209 -3.30 -7.95 -9.28
C ARG A 209 -1.82 -7.79 -8.99
N VAL A 210 -1.48 -6.86 -8.11
CA VAL A 210 -0.10 -6.53 -7.82
C VAL A 210 0.13 -6.56 -6.32
N PHE A 211 1.20 -7.24 -5.92
CA PHE A 211 1.87 -7.02 -4.64
C PHE A 211 3.20 -6.34 -4.88
N THR A 212 3.57 -5.39 -4.03
CA THR A 212 4.87 -4.73 -4.11
C THR A 212 5.31 -4.23 -2.75
N GLY A 213 6.62 -4.10 -2.55
CA GLY A 213 7.14 -3.61 -1.29
C GLY A 213 8.67 -3.51 -1.29
N PRO A 214 9.24 -2.93 -0.24
CA PRO A 214 10.67 -2.94 0.01
C PRO A 214 11.16 -4.28 0.58
N ILE A 215 12.42 -4.59 0.31
CA ILE A 215 13.21 -5.63 0.99
C ILE A 215 14.31 -4.91 1.79
N PHE A 216 14.49 -5.31 3.04
CA PHE A 216 15.49 -4.74 3.94
C PHE A 216 16.56 -5.80 4.23
N GLY A 217 17.83 -5.43 4.11
CA GLY A 217 18.92 -6.25 4.63
C GLY A 217 18.94 -6.26 6.16
N ASP A 218 19.84 -7.05 6.74
CA ASP A 218 19.92 -7.30 8.20
C ASP A 218 20.12 -6.02 9.02
N ASN A 219 20.92 -5.09 8.50
CA ASN A 219 21.26 -3.83 9.17
C ASN A 219 20.94 -2.64 8.25
N PRO A 220 19.65 -2.30 8.06
CA PRO A 220 19.26 -1.27 7.12
C PRO A 220 19.70 0.10 7.64
N GLN A 221 20.26 0.91 6.75
CA GLN A 221 20.50 2.31 7.04
C GLN A 221 19.18 3.04 7.29
N ARG A 222 19.25 4.24 7.87
CA ARG A 222 18.10 5.12 8.07
C ARG A 222 18.32 6.42 7.32
N LEU A 223 17.23 7.13 7.00
CA LEU A 223 17.36 8.44 6.36
C LEU A 223 18.14 9.39 7.26
N LYS A 224 19.08 10.13 6.66
CA LYS A 224 19.82 11.18 7.38
C LYS A 224 18.89 12.27 7.94
N SER A 225 17.77 12.52 7.26
CA SER A 225 16.74 13.49 7.64
C SER A 225 15.71 12.94 8.65
N SER A 226 15.65 11.63 8.87
CA SER A 226 14.71 11.01 9.80
C SER A 226 15.16 9.61 10.23
N PHE A 227 15.52 9.45 11.50
CA PHE A 227 15.92 8.15 12.05
C PHE A 227 14.76 7.13 12.06
N LEU A 228 13.52 7.56 11.91
CA LEU A 228 12.35 6.67 11.96
C LEU A 228 12.18 5.86 10.67
N ILE A 229 12.80 6.28 9.57
CA ILE A 229 12.60 5.69 8.24
C ILE A 229 13.84 4.90 7.87
N GLN A 230 13.68 3.58 7.77
CA GLN A 230 14.71 2.69 7.25
C GLN A 230 14.80 2.79 5.72
N VAL A 231 15.99 2.58 5.20
CA VAL A 231 16.29 2.55 3.77
C VAL A 231 16.33 1.08 3.33
N PRO A 232 15.43 0.66 2.42
CA PRO A 232 15.47 -0.68 1.82
C PRO A 232 16.72 -0.90 0.97
N GLU A 233 17.15 -2.15 0.82
CA GLU A 233 18.24 -2.52 -0.10
C GLU A 233 17.74 -2.77 -1.53
N SER A 234 16.51 -3.26 -1.65
CA SER A 234 15.86 -3.61 -2.91
C SER A 234 14.34 -3.52 -2.77
N PHE A 235 13.63 -3.71 -3.88
CA PHE A 235 12.17 -3.66 -3.96
C PHE A 235 11.67 -4.82 -4.79
N TYR A 236 10.56 -5.41 -4.36
CA TYR A 236 9.91 -6.47 -5.11
C TYR A 236 8.60 -5.99 -5.73
N LYS A 237 8.22 -6.63 -6.84
CA LYS A 237 6.90 -6.50 -7.43
C LYS A 237 6.46 -7.83 -8.01
N ILE A 238 5.28 -8.30 -7.61
CA ILE A 238 4.64 -9.52 -8.08
C ILE A 238 3.39 -9.11 -8.84
N TYR A 239 3.31 -9.46 -10.11
CA TYR A 239 2.10 -9.37 -10.91
C TYR A 239 1.42 -10.74 -10.94
N LEU A 240 0.10 -10.75 -10.74
CA LEU A 240 -0.70 -11.96 -10.79
C LEU A 240 -1.96 -11.76 -11.65
N VAL A 241 -2.24 -12.72 -12.51
CA VAL A 241 -3.50 -12.83 -13.24
C VAL A 241 -4.26 -14.04 -12.70
N PRO A 242 -5.45 -13.86 -12.11
CA PRO A 242 -6.24 -14.98 -11.61
C PRO A 242 -6.72 -15.86 -12.78
N PRO A 243 -7.00 -17.15 -12.53
CA PRO A 243 -7.55 -18.04 -13.54
C PRO A 243 -8.92 -17.54 -14.00
N LYS A 244 -9.22 -17.68 -15.30
CA LYS A 244 -10.52 -17.29 -15.86
C LYS A 244 -11.55 -18.40 -15.70
N GLU A 245 -11.07 -19.65 -15.76
CA GLU A 245 -11.90 -20.84 -15.68
C GLU A 245 -11.45 -21.75 -14.54
N LYS A 246 -12.38 -22.59 -14.08
CA LYS A 246 -12.11 -23.56 -13.02
C LYS A 246 -11.11 -24.62 -13.54
N GLY A 247 -9.98 -24.77 -12.86
CA GLY A 247 -8.93 -25.73 -13.23
C GLY A 247 -7.74 -25.08 -13.95
N GLU A 248 -7.83 -23.81 -14.34
CA GLU A 248 -6.65 -23.05 -14.75
C GLU A 248 -5.79 -22.66 -13.54
N ILE A 249 -4.48 -22.58 -13.77
CA ILE A 249 -3.50 -22.09 -12.78
C ILE A 249 -3.37 -20.56 -12.97
N PRO A 250 -3.27 -19.77 -11.89
CA PRO A 250 -2.92 -18.35 -11.99
C PRO A 250 -1.61 -18.14 -12.78
N LYS A 251 -1.43 -16.96 -13.35
CA LYS A 251 -0.13 -16.58 -13.94
C LYS A 251 0.55 -15.60 -13.02
N VAL A 252 1.84 -15.78 -12.76
CA VAL A 252 2.65 -14.85 -11.95
C VAL A 252 3.87 -14.35 -12.72
N LEU A 253 4.34 -13.17 -12.33
CA LEU A 253 5.62 -12.61 -12.74
C LEU A 253 6.18 -11.77 -11.60
N ALA A 254 7.34 -12.13 -11.08
CA ALA A 254 7.97 -11.44 -9.96
C ALA A 254 9.31 -10.81 -10.35
N PHE A 255 9.61 -9.67 -9.71
CA PHE A 255 10.84 -8.93 -9.89
C PHE A 255 11.43 -8.55 -8.54
N ILE A 256 12.76 -8.54 -8.44
CA ILE A 256 13.51 -7.89 -7.36
C ILE A 256 14.53 -6.93 -7.95
N MET A 257 14.39 -5.65 -7.61
CA MET A 257 15.22 -4.56 -8.15
C MET A 257 16.01 -3.89 -7.02
N PRO A 258 17.36 -3.91 -7.07
CA PRO A 258 18.18 -3.26 -6.05
C PRO A 258 18.11 -1.74 -6.15
N GLN A 259 18.41 -1.04 -5.06
CA GLN A 259 18.56 0.43 -5.06
C GLN A 259 19.63 0.91 -6.06
N LYS A 260 20.72 0.15 -6.22
CA LYS A 260 21.86 0.55 -7.06
C LYS A 260 21.69 0.00 -8.47
N VAL A 261 21.08 0.80 -9.33
CA VAL A 261 20.88 0.51 -10.76
C VAL A 261 21.35 1.67 -11.64
N ARG A 262 21.64 1.38 -12.90
CA ARG A 262 21.91 2.39 -13.93
C ARG A 262 20.60 3.03 -14.41
N GLY A 263 19.50 2.28 -14.38
CA GLY A 263 18.15 2.70 -14.76
C GLY A 263 17.72 2.24 -16.16
N ASN A 264 18.67 1.82 -17.00
CA ASN A 264 18.45 1.39 -18.38
C ASN A 264 18.65 -0.12 -18.59
N GLU A 265 18.89 -0.87 -17.53
CA GLU A 265 18.94 -2.33 -17.60
C GLU A 265 17.61 -2.90 -18.11
N PRO A 266 17.63 -4.00 -18.87
CA PRO A 266 16.40 -4.63 -19.31
C PRO A 266 15.65 -5.23 -18.10
N LEU A 267 14.31 -5.19 -18.12
CA LEU A 267 13.47 -5.62 -16.99
C LEU A 267 13.64 -7.11 -16.67
N ASP A 268 13.83 -7.94 -17.69
CA ASP A 268 14.06 -9.38 -17.58
C ASP A 268 15.30 -9.76 -16.75
N ARG A 269 16.27 -8.84 -16.60
CA ARG A 269 17.44 -9.01 -15.72
C ARG A 269 17.06 -9.22 -14.25
N TYR A 270 15.90 -8.74 -13.83
CA TYR A 270 15.48 -8.71 -12.43
C TYR A 270 14.36 -9.72 -12.12
N LEU A 271 14.11 -10.66 -13.03
CA LEU A 271 13.14 -11.73 -12.81
C LEU A 271 13.61 -12.67 -11.70
N VAL A 272 12.67 -13.00 -10.82
CA VAL A 272 12.84 -13.97 -9.73
C VAL A 272 11.57 -14.81 -9.60
N SER A 273 11.63 -15.87 -8.80
CA SER A 273 10.45 -16.62 -8.39
C SER A 273 9.70 -15.88 -7.27
N VAL A 274 8.46 -16.27 -6.97
CA VAL A 274 7.77 -15.74 -5.79
C VAL A 274 8.45 -16.26 -4.52
N ASP A 275 8.90 -17.53 -4.51
CA ASP A 275 9.67 -18.11 -3.39
C ASP A 275 10.84 -17.23 -2.95
N GLU A 276 11.59 -16.67 -3.91
CA GLU A 276 12.72 -15.78 -3.59
C GLU A 276 12.25 -14.46 -2.96
N VAL A 277 11.09 -13.96 -3.36
CA VAL A 277 10.46 -12.79 -2.71
C VAL A 277 10.04 -13.16 -1.28
N GLU A 278 9.48 -14.33 -1.06
CA GLU A 278 9.05 -14.80 0.26
C GLU A 278 10.22 -14.93 1.22
N GLU A 279 11.29 -15.59 0.76
CA GLU A 279 12.53 -15.78 1.51
C GLU A 279 13.09 -14.43 1.97
N LYS A 280 13.13 -13.44 1.08
CA LYS A 280 13.73 -12.13 1.36
C LYS A 280 12.83 -11.19 2.16
N THR A 281 11.52 -11.42 2.16
CA THR A 281 10.57 -10.53 2.84
C THR A 281 10.03 -11.10 4.15
N GLY A 282 10.10 -12.42 4.34
CA GLY A 282 9.50 -13.12 5.47
C GLY A 282 7.98 -13.22 5.38
N PHE A 283 7.40 -13.05 4.18
CA PHE A 283 5.97 -13.19 3.93
C PHE A 283 5.66 -14.36 3.00
N ASP A 284 4.57 -15.05 3.32
CA ASP A 284 3.89 -16.08 2.54
C ASP A 284 2.70 -15.41 1.81
N PHE A 285 2.86 -15.20 0.51
CA PHE A 285 1.88 -14.67 -0.41
C PHE A 285 0.99 -15.81 -0.92
N PHE A 286 -0.21 -15.48 -1.38
CA PHE A 286 -1.13 -16.43 -2.01
C PHE A 286 -1.54 -17.69 -1.22
N HIS A 287 -1.14 -17.80 0.06
CA HIS A 287 -1.38 -18.83 1.10
C HIS A 287 -2.77 -19.49 1.21
N LYS A 288 -3.76 -19.03 0.45
CA LYS A 288 -5.13 -19.60 0.35
C LYS A 288 -5.32 -20.41 -0.93
N LEU A 289 -4.33 -20.47 -1.81
CA LEU A 289 -4.31 -21.42 -2.90
C LEU A 289 -4.20 -22.85 -2.34
N ASP A 290 -4.46 -23.81 -3.21
CA ASP A 290 -4.14 -25.21 -2.89
C ASP A 290 -2.61 -25.37 -2.86
N ASP A 291 -2.08 -26.07 -1.86
CA ASP A 291 -0.64 -26.22 -1.63
C ASP A 291 0.12 -26.70 -2.87
N GLN A 292 -0.45 -27.59 -3.70
CA GLN A 292 0.21 -28.07 -4.93
C GLN A 292 0.26 -26.99 -6.01
N ILE A 293 -0.80 -26.19 -6.12
CA ILE A 293 -0.88 -25.07 -7.05
C ILE A 293 0.08 -23.97 -6.63
N GLU A 294 0.08 -23.64 -5.34
CA GLU A 294 0.95 -22.64 -4.71
C GLU A 294 2.42 -22.96 -4.93
N GLN A 295 2.89 -24.13 -4.49
CA GLN A 295 4.30 -24.54 -4.64
C GLN A 295 4.78 -24.51 -6.09
N LYS A 296 3.93 -24.92 -7.04
CA LYS A 296 4.28 -24.88 -8.45
C LYS A 296 4.32 -23.44 -8.98
N LEU A 297 3.33 -22.64 -8.61
CA LEU A 297 3.19 -21.26 -9.05
C LEU A 297 4.36 -20.40 -8.54
N GLU A 298 4.76 -20.60 -7.30
CA GLU A 298 5.71 -19.74 -6.61
C GLU A 298 7.16 -20.04 -6.96
N ALA A 299 7.46 -21.29 -7.34
CA ALA A 299 8.77 -21.71 -7.86
C ALA A 299 9.00 -21.33 -9.33
N GLU A 300 7.94 -21.07 -10.12
CA GLU A 300 8.04 -20.86 -11.56
C GLU A 300 8.53 -19.44 -11.93
N ILE A 301 9.50 -19.35 -12.85
CA ILE A 301 9.89 -18.10 -13.51
C ILE A 301 9.52 -18.19 -14.99
N ASN A 302 8.32 -17.72 -15.35
CA ASN A 302 7.81 -17.83 -16.72
C ASN A 302 7.34 -16.48 -17.29
N PRO A 303 8.22 -15.74 -17.99
CA PRO A 303 7.88 -14.46 -18.59
C PRO A 303 7.13 -14.57 -19.93
N ASN A 304 7.03 -15.76 -20.53
CA ASN A 304 6.50 -15.91 -21.89
C ASN A 304 5.03 -15.48 -22.04
N PRO A 305 4.10 -15.83 -21.13
CA PRO A 305 2.72 -15.37 -21.22
C PRO A 305 2.59 -13.85 -21.16
N TRP A 306 3.57 -13.16 -20.58
CA TRP A 306 3.56 -11.73 -20.34
C TRP A 306 4.20 -10.92 -21.47
N ASP A 307 4.68 -11.59 -22.53
CA ASP A 307 5.42 -11.00 -23.65
C ASP A 307 6.54 -10.03 -23.19
N LEU A 308 7.19 -10.33 -22.05
CA LEU A 308 8.12 -9.40 -21.41
C LEU A 308 9.27 -8.98 -22.35
N LYS A 309 9.70 -9.87 -23.24
CA LYS A 309 10.79 -9.58 -24.20
C LYS A 309 10.48 -8.38 -25.09
N SER A 310 9.22 -8.16 -25.48
CA SER A 310 8.86 -7.03 -26.35
C SER A 310 8.92 -5.69 -25.62
N VAL A 311 8.76 -5.70 -24.30
CA VAL A 311 8.69 -4.49 -23.46
C VAL A 311 9.90 -4.27 -22.53
N SER A 312 10.78 -5.28 -22.39
CA SER A 312 11.89 -5.31 -21.42
C SER A 312 12.87 -4.13 -21.55
N LYS A 313 13.01 -3.57 -22.76
CA LYS A 313 13.96 -2.49 -23.08
C LYS A 313 13.30 -1.15 -23.43
N LEU A 314 11.98 -1.01 -23.25
CA LEU A 314 11.31 0.27 -23.45
C LEU A 314 11.96 1.35 -22.58
N PRO A 315 12.18 2.58 -23.07
CA PRO A 315 12.80 3.64 -22.28
C PRO A 315 11.89 4.13 -21.15
N SER A 316 12.47 4.77 -20.13
CA SER A 316 11.70 5.52 -19.13
C SER A 316 11.06 6.75 -19.77
N ARG A 317 10.00 7.28 -19.14
CA ARG A 317 9.44 8.57 -19.55
C ARG A 317 10.37 9.76 -19.28
N TYR A 318 11.34 9.58 -18.38
CA TYR A 318 12.28 10.61 -17.90
C TYR A 318 13.70 10.39 -18.41
#